data_AF-A0A0A0DTR7-F1
#
_entry.id   AF-A0A0A0DTR7-F1
#
_cell.length_a   1.000
_cell.length_b   1.000
_cell.length_c   1.000
_cell.angle_alpha   90.00
_cell.angle_beta   90.00
_cell.angle_gamma   90.00
#
_symmetry.space_group_name_H-M   'P 1'
#
loop_
_entity.id
_entity.type
_entity.pdbx_description
1 polymer ?
#
loop_
_entity_poly.entity_id
_entity_poly.type
_entity_poly.pdbx_seq_one_letter_code
_entity_poly.pdbx_strand_id
1 'polypeptide(L)'
;MYGEGKTRGQVTELGIPAAINQACAAVVVDETKMVRSFVKLALQANYLEMRVLAEGGNQPNLNLAKVKGFSLPMPPLDEQTEIVRRVDLLFAFADRLEARLQAAQAAASRHTPALLAKAFRGELVPQDPNDEPASELLRRLTQAKSATPTKGRKRQAA
;
A
#
# COMPACT_ATOMS: atom_id res chain seq x y z
N MET A 1 -17.24 23.12 -15.07
CA MET A 1 -16.99 21.75 -15.57
C MET A 1 -17.31 20.79 -14.44
N TYR A 2 -18.38 19.99 -14.54
CA TYR A 2 -18.72 19.01 -13.50
C TYR A 2 -17.83 17.77 -13.65
N GLY A 3 -17.32 17.24 -12.55
CA GLY A 3 -16.24 16.25 -12.51
C GLY A 3 -16.51 14.93 -13.23
N GLU A 4 -15.42 14.26 -13.62
CA GLU A 4 -15.38 13.00 -14.39
C GLU A 4 -15.97 11.76 -13.65
N GLY A 5 -16.75 11.96 -12.59
CA GLY A 5 -17.35 10.86 -11.82
C GLY A 5 -16.35 9.98 -11.07
N LYS A 6 -15.12 10.46 -10.82
CA LYS A 6 -14.07 9.72 -10.08
C LYS A 6 -14.41 9.54 -8.59
N THR A 7 -15.05 10.53 -7.98
CA THR A 7 -15.40 10.55 -6.55
C THR A 7 -16.84 10.14 -6.26
N ARG A 8 -17.60 9.72 -7.27
CA ARG A 8 -19.00 9.31 -7.09
C ARG A 8 -19.11 8.13 -6.12
N GLY A 9 -20.07 8.21 -5.21
CA GLY A 9 -20.30 7.20 -4.18
C GLY A 9 -19.31 7.23 -3.01
N GLN A 10 -18.29 8.11 -3.01
CA GLN A 10 -17.42 8.26 -1.85
C GLN A 10 -18.17 8.94 -0.71
N VAL A 11 -17.91 8.46 0.51
CA VAL A 11 -18.59 8.93 1.73
C VAL A 11 -17.55 9.34 2.76
N THR A 12 -17.83 10.46 3.41
CA THR A 12 -17.07 10.98 4.54
C THR A 12 -18.01 11.63 5.55
N GLU A 13 -17.47 12.00 6.70
CA GLU A 13 -18.17 12.71 7.76
C GLU A 13 -17.71 14.16 7.81
N LEU A 14 -18.65 15.10 7.95
CA LEU A 14 -18.35 16.50 8.18
C LEU A 14 -17.98 16.70 9.65
N GLY A 15 -16.70 17.00 9.91
CA GLY A 15 -16.22 17.33 11.25
C GLY A 15 -16.47 18.78 11.67
N ILE A 16 -16.92 19.63 10.74
CA ILE A 16 -17.20 21.06 10.97
C ILE A 16 -18.47 21.48 10.22
N PRO A 17 -19.13 22.57 10.63
CA PRO A 17 -20.21 23.17 9.84
C PRO A 17 -19.72 23.55 8.44
N ALA A 18 -20.45 23.12 7.41
CA ALA A 18 -20.09 23.36 6.02
C ALA A 18 -21.34 23.46 5.14
N ALA A 19 -21.21 24.20 4.04
CA ALA A 19 -22.18 24.16 2.95
C ALA A 19 -21.76 23.09 1.92
N ILE A 20 -22.74 22.42 1.32
CA ILE A 20 -22.52 21.45 0.25
C ILE A 20 -22.99 22.01 -1.09
N ASN A 21 -22.33 21.60 -2.18
CA ASN A 21 -22.74 21.95 -3.53
C ASN A 21 -23.73 20.92 -4.12
N GLN A 22 -24.14 21.12 -5.38
CA GLN A 22 -25.11 20.26 -6.09
C GLN A 22 -24.59 18.83 -6.38
N ALA A 23 -23.29 18.58 -6.25
CA ALA A 23 -22.68 17.27 -6.49
C ALA A 23 -22.53 16.43 -5.21
N CYS A 24 -22.94 16.98 -4.06
CA CYS A 24 -22.89 16.31 -2.77
C CYS A 24 -24.31 16.06 -2.26
N ALA A 25 -24.50 14.93 -1.58
CA ALA A 25 -25.72 14.67 -0.81
C ALA A 25 -25.39 14.66 0.68
N ALA A 26 -26.18 15.36 1.48
CA ALA A 26 -26.08 15.29 2.94
C ALA A 26 -26.97 14.15 3.46
N VAL A 27 -26.37 13.23 4.23
CA VAL A 27 -27.10 12.19 4.95
C VAL A 27 -27.18 12.63 6.42
N VAL A 28 -28.40 12.89 6.89
CA VAL A 28 -28.67 13.21 8.29
C VAL A 28 -29.14 11.95 8.99
N VAL A 29 -28.46 11.59 10.08
CA VAL A 29 -28.70 10.34 10.80
C VAL A 29 -29.53 10.63 12.05
N ASP A 30 -30.60 9.86 12.24
CA ASP A 30 -31.35 9.81 13.50
C ASP A 30 -30.55 8.97 14.52
N GLU A 31 -29.83 9.66 15.41
CA GLU A 31 -28.93 9.05 16.39
C GLU A 31 -29.66 8.23 17.47
N THR A 32 -31.00 8.33 17.55
CA THR A 32 -31.78 7.44 18.41
C THR A 32 -31.89 6.02 17.86
N LYS A 33 -31.56 5.82 16.59
CA LYS A 33 -31.68 4.52 15.88
C LYS A 33 -30.36 4.04 15.30
N MET A 34 -29.48 4.96 14.91
CA MET A 34 -28.26 4.63 14.17
C MET A 34 -27.06 5.44 14.63
N VAL A 35 -25.90 4.79 14.73
CA VAL A 35 -24.62 5.44 15.02
C VAL A 35 -24.02 6.01 13.73
N ARG A 36 -23.60 7.28 13.74
CA ARG A 36 -23.04 7.97 12.55
C ARG A 36 -21.86 7.23 11.92
N SER A 37 -20.91 6.77 12.73
CA SER A 37 -19.74 6.01 12.29
C SER A 37 -20.12 4.67 11.67
N PHE A 38 -21.15 4.01 12.19
CA PHE A 38 -21.68 2.78 11.59
C PHE A 38 -22.31 3.05 10.22
N VAL A 39 -23.13 4.10 10.08
CA VAL A 39 -23.71 4.49 8.79
C VAL A 39 -22.63 4.82 7.77
N LYS A 40 -21.61 5.58 8.16
CA LYS A 40 -20.43 5.88 7.32
C LYS A 40 -19.74 4.58 6.88
N LEU A 41 -19.45 3.68 7.83
CA LEU A 41 -18.80 2.41 7.55
C LEU A 41 -19.63 1.54 6.59
N ALA A 42 -20.94 1.44 6.81
CA ALA A 42 -21.84 0.67 5.96
C ALA A 42 -21.90 1.25 4.53
N LEU A 43 -21.96 2.57 4.38
CA LEU A 43 -21.91 3.21 3.07
C LEU A 43 -20.56 3.01 2.36
N GLN A 44 -19.45 3.06 3.11
CA GLN A 44 -18.11 2.80 2.58
C GLN A 44 -17.95 1.34 2.14
N ALA A 45 -18.46 0.39 2.93
CA ALA A 45 -18.45 -1.03 2.60
C ALA A 45 -19.22 -1.33 1.30
N ASN A 46 -20.31 -0.59 1.05
CA ASN A 46 -21.14 -0.74 -0.14
C ASN A 46 -20.77 0.23 -1.27
N TYR A 47 -19.56 0.79 -1.26
CA TYR A 47 -19.08 1.74 -2.28
C TYR A 47 -19.26 1.22 -3.72
N LEU A 48 -18.90 -0.04 -3.98
CA LEU A 48 -18.99 -0.63 -5.31
C LEU A 48 -20.44 -0.75 -5.79
N GLU A 49 -21.34 -1.18 -4.91
CA GLU A 49 -22.77 -1.28 -5.20
C GLU A 49 -23.37 0.11 -5.49
N MET A 50 -23.08 1.10 -4.64
CA MET A 50 -23.45 2.51 -4.86
C MET A 50 -22.93 3.04 -6.20
N ARG A 51 -21.73 2.66 -6.59
CA ARG A 51 -21.10 3.10 -7.84
C ARG A 51 -21.75 2.49 -9.07
N VAL A 52 -22.25 1.25 -8.99
CA VAL A 52 -22.96 0.58 -10.09
C VAL A 52 -24.35 1.20 -10.31
N LEU A 53 -25.01 1.67 -9.25
CA LEU A 53 -26.30 2.38 -9.38
C LEU A 53 -26.20 3.70 -10.16
N ALA A 54 -25.00 4.26 -10.34
CA ALA A 54 -24.80 5.48 -11.11
C ALA A 54 -24.93 5.20 -12.62
N GLU A 55 -25.93 5.84 -13.25
CA GLU A 55 -26.26 5.66 -14.67
C GLU A 55 -26.09 6.99 -15.42
N GLY A 56 -25.83 6.92 -16.73
CA GLY A 56 -25.67 8.07 -17.63
C GLY A 56 -24.55 7.83 -18.64
N GLY A 57 -24.81 8.08 -19.93
CA GLY A 57 -23.88 7.74 -21.02
C GLY A 57 -22.50 8.38 -20.88
N ASN A 58 -22.43 9.72 -20.86
CA ASN A 58 -21.16 10.44 -20.79
C ASN A 58 -20.77 10.88 -19.36
N GLN A 59 -21.71 10.90 -18.41
CA GLN A 59 -21.46 11.30 -17.02
C GLN A 59 -22.40 10.58 -16.06
N PRO A 60 -22.05 9.37 -15.60
CA PRO A 60 -22.89 8.62 -14.69
C PRO A 60 -22.99 9.31 -13.32
N ASN A 61 -24.21 9.58 -12.88
CA ASN A 61 -24.51 10.33 -11.66
C ASN A 61 -25.33 9.51 -10.66
N LEU A 62 -25.10 9.74 -9.36
CA LEU A 62 -25.89 9.18 -8.27
C LEU A 62 -26.84 10.25 -7.75
N ASN A 63 -28.10 10.23 -8.22
CA ASN A 63 -29.10 11.22 -7.82
C ASN A 63 -29.68 10.92 -6.41
N LEU A 64 -30.37 11.91 -5.83
CA LEU A 64 -30.96 11.79 -4.49
C LEU A 64 -31.96 10.63 -4.35
N ALA A 65 -32.71 10.29 -5.40
CA ALA A 65 -33.68 9.18 -5.35
C ALA A 65 -32.97 7.84 -5.16
N LYS A 66 -31.84 7.63 -5.85
CA LYS A 66 -31.01 6.43 -5.71
C LYS A 66 -30.36 6.33 -4.34
N VAL A 67 -29.84 7.44 -3.82
CA VAL A 67 -29.29 7.50 -2.44
C VAL A 67 -30.36 7.15 -1.41
N LYS A 68 -31.58 7.68 -1.55
CA LYS A 68 -32.70 7.38 -0.65
C LYS A 68 -33.21 5.94 -0.75
N GLY A 69 -33.12 5.34 -1.93
CA GLY A 69 -33.55 3.95 -2.16
C GLY A 69 -32.54 2.92 -1.66
N PHE A 70 -31.33 3.33 -1.28
CA PHE A 70 -30.35 2.39 -0.76
C PHE A 70 -30.75 1.87 0.61
N SER A 71 -30.74 0.54 0.74
CA SER A 71 -31.07 -0.14 2.00
C SER A 71 -29.80 -0.34 2.82
N LEU A 72 -29.85 0.09 4.09
CA LEU A 72 -28.78 -0.10 5.06
C LEU A 72 -29.21 -1.12 6.12
N PRO A 73 -28.29 -1.98 6.60
CA PRO A 73 -28.58 -2.83 7.75
C PRO A 73 -28.83 -1.95 8.99
N MET A 74 -29.80 -2.34 9.80
CA MET A 74 -30.20 -1.64 11.03
C MET A 74 -30.16 -2.61 12.22
N PRO A 75 -28.98 -3.07 12.64
CA PRO A 75 -28.85 -3.87 13.86
C PRO A 75 -29.08 -3.00 15.11
N PRO A 76 -29.25 -3.58 16.31
CA PRO A 76 -29.30 -2.86 17.57
C PRO A 76 -28.11 -1.92 17.79
N LEU A 77 -28.31 -0.83 18.55
CA LEU A 77 -27.29 0.23 18.73
C LEU A 77 -25.97 -0.29 19.33
N ASP A 78 -26.05 -1.24 20.27
CA ASP A 78 -24.88 -1.90 20.87
C ASP A 78 -24.10 -2.71 19.85
N GLU A 79 -24.79 -3.45 18.97
CA GLU A 79 -24.17 -4.18 17.87
C GLU A 79 -23.53 -3.22 16.86
N GLN A 80 -24.17 -2.10 16.52
CA GLN A 80 -23.58 -1.07 15.66
C GLN A 80 -22.28 -0.53 16.24
N THR A 81 -22.27 -0.18 17.53
CA THR A 81 -21.06 0.29 18.21
C THR A 81 -19.96 -0.77 18.25
N GLU A 82 -20.31 -2.03 18.53
CA GLU A 82 -19.33 -3.11 18.58
C GLU A 82 -18.73 -3.42 17.19
N ILE A 83 -19.52 -3.35 16.13
CA ILE A 83 -19.05 -3.49 14.75
C ILE A 83 -18.03 -2.40 14.44
N VAL A 84 -18.36 -1.13 14.70
CA VAL A 84 -17.45 0.01 14.48
C VAL A 84 -16.14 -0.20 15.25
N ARG A 85 -16.23 -0.54 16.54
CA ARG A 85 -15.05 -0.76 17.39
C ARG A 85 -14.13 -1.85 16.83
N ARG A 86 -14.69 -2.96 16.35
CA ARG A 86 -13.89 -4.05 15.76
C ARG A 86 -13.22 -3.63 14.46
N VAL A 87 -13.93 -2.91 13.61
CA VAL A 87 -13.37 -2.43 12.34
C VAL A 87 -12.25 -1.42 12.58
N ASP A 88 -12.44 -0.46 13.49
CA ASP A 88 -11.40 0.49 13.86
C ASP A 88 -10.15 -0.22 14.41
N LEU A 89 -10.33 -1.25 15.23
CA LEU A 89 -9.23 -2.06 15.74
C LEU A 89 -8.47 -2.80 14.63
N LEU A 90 -9.17 -3.32 13.63
CA LEU A 90 -8.56 -4.01 12.49
C LEU A 90 -7.78 -3.05 11.60
N PHE A 91 -8.30 -1.85 11.32
CA PHE A 91 -7.57 -0.82 10.57
C PHE A 91 -6.33 -0.36 11.33
N ALA A 92 -6.43 -0.09 12.63
CA ALA A 92 -5.27 0.27 13.44
C ALA A 92 -4.22 -0.87 13.54
N PHE A 93 -4.66 -2.13 13.41
CA PHE A 93 -3.73 -3.26 13.30
C PHE A 93 -3.04 -3.29 11.93
N ALA A 94 -3.77 -3.07 10.84
CA ALA A 94 -3.22 -2.97 9.50
C ALA A 94 -2.18 -1.85 9.38
N ASP A 95 -2.49 -0.65 9.88
CA ASP A 95 -1.57 0.50 9.88
C ASP A 95 -0.24 0.17 10.60
N ARG A 96 -0.33 -0.52 11.75
CA ARG A 96 0.86 -0.96 12.49
C ARG A 96 1.67 -2.01 11.74
N LEU A 97 1.00 -2.93 11.05
CA LEU A 97 1.67 -3.95 10.25
C LEU A 97 2.40 -3.32 9.05
N GLU A 98 1.76 -2.40 8.35
CA GLU A 98 2.35 -1.65 7.24
C GLU A 98 3.57 -0.84 7.70
N ALA A 99 3.45 -0.09 8.81
CA ALA A 99 4.56 0.67 9.38
C ALA A 99 5.74 -0.24 9.76
N ARG A 100 5.46 -1.42 10.34
CA ARG A 100 6.49 -2.40 10.70
C ARG A 100 7.18 -2.96 9.46
N LEU A 101 6.42 -3.27 8.40
CA LEU A 101 6.97 -3.76 7.14
C LEU A 101 7.90 -2.71 6.50
N GLN A 102 7.47 -1.46 6.44
CA GLN A 102 8.30 -0.36 5.92
C GLN A 102 9.59 -0.19 6.72
N ALA A 103 9.51 -0.21 8.05
CA ALA A 103 10.69 -0.13 8.91
C ALA A 103 11.66 -1.31 8.70
N ALA A 104 11.13 -2.53 8.55
CA ALA A 104 11.94 -3.72 8.28
C ALA A 104 12.62 -3.65 6.90
N GLN A 105 11.92 -3.18 5.86
CA GLN A 105 12.47 -2.99 4.52
C GLN A 105 13.58 -1.93 4.51
N ALA A 106 13.39 -0.82 5.22
CA ALA A 106 14.40 0.23 5.36
C ALA A 106 15.65 -0.29 6.10
N ALA A 107 15.45 -1.07 7.18
CA ALA A 107 16.55 -1.69 7.91
C ALA A 107 17.33 -2.70 7.04
N ALA A 108 16.63 -3.58 6.33
CA ALA A 108 17.25 -4.54 5.42
C ALA A 108 18.08 -3.85 4.33
N SER A 109 17.51 -2.80 3.71
CA SER A 109 18.20 -1.99 2.71
C SER A 109 19.47 -1.33 3.25
N ARG A 110 19.49 -0.92 4.53
CA ARG A 110 20.67 -0.35 5.19
C ARG A 110 21.71 -1.40 5.57
N HIS A 111 21.27 -2.59 5.97
CA HIS A 111 22.17 -3.66 6.39
C HIS A 111 22.92 -4.28 5.22
N THR A 112 22.35 -4.32 4.02
CA THR A 112 23.01 -4.91 2.84
C THR A 112 24.34 -4.22 2.50
N PRO A 113 24.43 -2.89 2.33
CA PRO A 113 25.70 -2.22 2.10
C PRO A 113 26.68 -2.34 3.28
N ALA A 114 26.19 -2.28 4.52
CA ALA A 114 27.03 -2.39 5.71
C ALA A 114 27.64 -3.80 5.83
N LEU A 115 26.87 -4.84 5.53
CA LEU A 115 27.33 -6.23 5.50
C LEU A 115 28.35 -6.44 4.37
N LEU A 116 28.07 -5.92 3.17
CA LEU A 116 29.01 -5.97 2.04
C LEU A 116 30.32 -5.23 2.36
N ALA A 117 30.25 -4.06 2.99
CA ALA A 117 31.44 -3.31 3.41
C ALA A 117 32.27 -4.08 4.45
N LYS A 118 31.63 -4.80 5.38
CA LYS A 118 32.33 -5.71 6.29
C LYS A 118 32.91 -6.92 5.57
N ALA A 119 32.18 -7.48 4.60
CA ALA A 119 32.64 -8.61 3.80
C ALA A 119 33.91 -8.27 3.01
N PHE A 120 33.91 -7.13 2.31
CA PHE A 120 35.05 -6.67 1.52
C PHE A 120 36.26 -6.27 2.37
N ARG A 121 36.07 -5.92 3.64
CA ARG A 121 37.16 -5.68 4.61
C ARG A 121 37.65 -6.95 5.32
N GLY A 122 37.07 -8.12 5.03
CA GLY A 122 37.39 -9.37 5.70
C GLY A 122 36.88 -9.46 7.14
N GLU A 123 36.07 -8.51 7.61
CA GLU A 123 35.61 -8.46 9.00
C GLU A 123 34.51 -9.48 9.34
N LEU A 124 34.02 -10.23 8.35
CA LEU A 124 32.97 -11.25 8.55
C LEU A 124 33.52 -12.61 9.00
N VAL A 125 34.84 -12.82 8.93
CA VAL A 125 35.51 -14.07 9.28
C VAL A 125 36.84 -13.74 9.97
N PRO A 126 37.28 -14.49 11.00
CA PRO A 126 38.60 -14.31 11.57
C PRO A 126 39.69 -14.33 10.49
N GLN A 127 40.59 -13.36 10.53
CA GLN A 127 41.69 -13.24 9.57
C GLN A 127 42.90 -14.04 10.06
N ASP A 128 43.49 -14.88 9.19
CA ASP A 128 44.76 -15.55 9.50
C ASP A 128 45.91 -14.59 9.17
N PRO A 129 46.83 -14.28 10.11
CA PRO A 129 48.01 -13.46 9.84
C PRO A 129 48.92 -14.00 8.72
N ASN A 130 48.81 -15.30 8.40
CA ASN A 130 49.57 -15.95 7.34
C ASN A 130 48.84 -15.92 5.99
N ASP A 131 47.64 -15.35 5.89
CA ASP A 131 46.92 -15.23 4.63
C ASP A 131 47.73 -14.39 3.63
N GLU A 132 47.81 -14.88 2.39
CA GLU A 132 48.51 -14.15 1.33
C GLU A 132 47.75 -12.85 0.98
N PRO A 133 48.45 -11.71 0.77
CA PRO A 133 47.81 -10.49 0.33
C PRO A 133 47.15 -10.69 -1.04
N ALA A 134 45.92 -10.18 -1.20
CA ALA A 134 45.18 -10.28 -2.46
C ALA A 134 45.93 -9.71 -3.68
N SER A 135 46.85 -8.76 -3.46
CA SER A 135 47.75 -8.22 -4.49
C SER A 135 48.65 -9.28 -5.13
N GLU A 136 49.16 -10.24 -4.34
CA GLU A 136 50.02 -11.31 -4.84
C GLU A 136 49.23 -12.30 -5.71
N LEU A 137 48.01 -12.65 -5.28
CA LEU A 137 47.10 -13.49 -6.09
C LEU A 137 46.75 -12.82 -7.43
N LEU A 138 46.45 -11.52 -7.42
CA LEU A 138 46.16 -10.75 -8.64
C LEU A 138 47.36 -10.69 -9.59
N ARG A 139 48.59 -10.59 -9.04
CA ARG A 139 49.82 -10.63 -9.83
C ARG A 139 49.99 -11.98 -10.53
N ARG A 140 49.72 -13.09 -9.83
CA ARG A 140 49.75 -14.45 -10.44
C ARG A 140 48.67 -14.61 -11.52
N LEU A 141 47.44 -14.16 -11.26
CA LEU A 141 46.33 -14.26 -12.21
C LEU A 141 46.56 -13.41 -13.47
N THR A 142 47.13 -12.22 -13.35
CA THR A 142 47.46 -11.35 -14.49
C THR A 142 48.59 -11.96 -15.33
N GLN A 143 49.65 -12.47 -14.69
CA GLN A 143 50.73 -13.19 -15.36
C GLN A 143 50.23 -14.46 -16.09
N ALA A 144 49.38 -15.25 -15.44
CA ALA A 144 48.78 -16.46 -16.03
C ALA A 144 47.84 -16.13 -17.21
N LYS A 145 47.06 -15.04 -17.13
CA LYS A 145 46.22 -14.57 -18.24
C LYS A 145 47.05 -14.04 -19.42
N SER A 146 48.15 -13.32 -19.17
CA SER A 146 49.07 -12.89 -20.25
C SER A 146 49.83 -14.04 -20.89
N ALA A 147 50.05 -15.14 -20.17
CA ALA A 147 50.72 -16.34 -20.66
C ALA A 147 49.80 -17.27 -21.47
N THR A 148 48.47 -17.07 -21.42
CA THR A 148 47.51 -17.90 -22.15
C THR A 148 46.93 -17.10 -23.32
N PRO A 149 47.31 -17.37 -24.59
CA PRO A 149 46.68 -16.73 -25.73
C PRO A 149 45.21 -17.15 -25.78
N THR A 150 44.29 -16.20 -25.76
CA THR A 150 42.87 -16.45 -26.06
C THR A 150 42.77 -17.07 -27.44
N LYS A 151 42.58 -18.40 -27.52
CA LYS A 151 42.11 -19.05 -28.74
C LYS A 151 40.74 -18.45 -29.04
N GLY A 152 40.70 -17.51 -29.98
CA GLY A 152 39.46 -16.93 -30.49
C GLY A 152 38.53 -18.05 -30.91
N ARG A 153 37.41 -18.19 -30.22
CA ARG A 153 36.36 -19.15 -30.57
C ARG A 153 35.68 -18.60 -31.83
N LYS A 154 36.16 -19.00 -33.01
CA LYS A 154 35.49 -18.71 -34.29
C LYS A 154 34.06 -19.27 -34.17
N ARG A 155 33.07 -18.38 -34.20
CA ARG A 155 31.68 -18.76 -34.44
C ARG A 155 31.62 -19.32 -35.87
N GLN A 156 31.41 -20.63 -36.01
CA GLN A 156 30.95 -21.21 -37.27
C GLN A 156 29.47 -20.83 -37.40
N ALA A 157 29.16 -20.01 -38.40
CA ALA A 157 27.80 -19.76 -38.83
C ALA A 157 27.30 -21.00 -39.59
N ALA A 158 26.16 -21.53 -39.16
CA ALA A 158 25.28 -22.40 -39.91
C ALA A 158 23.86 -21.87 -39.70
#